data_AF-A0A0M3JJG8-F1
#
_entry.id   AF-A0A0M3JJG8-F1
#
_cell.length_a   1.000
_cell.length_b   1.000
_cell.length_c   1.000
_cell.angle_alpha   90.00
_cell.angle_beta   90.00
_cell.angle_gamma   90.00
#
_symmetry.space_group_name_H-M   'P 1'
#
loop_
_entity.id
_entity.type
_entity.pdbx_description
1 polymer ?
#
loop_
_entity_poly.entity_id
_entity_poly.type
_entity_poly.pdbx_seq_one_letter_code
_entity_poly.pdbx_strand_id
1 'polypeptide(L)'
;MKRLLETGNDIFAVDDDGHSVLFVAVQEGYMPCVELILDAAGERAAELANQRLNDGCSCVMVAATEGYWQILSKLMEHGADCNLTLQPIWGSSGGGLHALAIAAQHNYWKCVDILLPYVDRAVLADTD
;
A
#
# COMPACT_ATOMS: atom_id res chain seq x y z
N MET A 1 18.99 2.33 -6.71
CA MET A 1 18.09 3.30 -6.05
C MET A 1 18.59 4.74 -6.18
N LYS A 2 19.67 5.19 -5.50
CA LYS A 2 20.19 6.57 -5.68
C LYS A 2 20.44 6.98 -7.14
N ARG A 3 21.05 6.11 -7.94
CA ARG A 3 21.27 6.34 -9.37
C ARG A 3 20.01 6.44 -10.23
N LEU A 4 18.88 5.85 -9.81
CA LEU A 4 17.61 5.92 -10.53
C LEU A 4 16.90 7.26 -10.23
N LEU A 5 17.03 7.75 -9.00
CA LEU A 5 16.57 9.07 -8.58
C LEU A 5 17.42 10.19 -9.21
N GLU A 6 18.73 9.95 -9.41
CA GLU A 6 19.67 10.90 -10.04
C GLU A 6 19.48 11.05 -11.56
N THR A 7 18.88 10.07 -12.26
CA THR A 7 18.67 10.13 -13.72
C THR A 7 17.47 10.94 -14.16
N GLY A 8 16.75 11.60 -13.24
CA GLY A 8 15.54 12.35 -13.58
C GLY A 8 14.37 11.47 -14.02
N ASN A 9 14.39 10.18 -13.62
CA ASN A 9 13.21 9.33 -13.76
C ASN A 9 12.13 9.88 -12.84
N ASP A 10 10.95 10.12 -13.42
CA ASP A 10 9.77 10.50 -12.68
C ASP A 10 9.44 9.40 -11.66
N ILE A 11 9.53 9.71 -10.37
CA ILE A 11 9.22 8.77 -9.28
C ILE A 11 7.74 8.34 -9.29
N PHE A 12 6.89 9.07 -10.01
CA PHE A 12 5.49 8.77 -10.24
C PHE A 12 5.23 7.91 -11.48
N ALA A 13 6.26 7.61 -12.27
CA ALA A 13 6.14 6.72 -13.41
C ALA A 13 5.78 5.30 -12.94
N VAL A 14 4.92 4.65 -13.73
CA VAL A 14 4.50 3.27 -13.55
C VAL A 14 4.86 2.46 -14.78
N ASP A 15 5.06 1.16 -14.62
CA ASP A 15 5.20 0.22 -15.74
C ASP A 15 3.83 -0.14 -16.37
N ASP A 16 3.83 -1.04 -17.35
CA ASP A 16 2.62 -1.47 -18.08
C ASP A 16 1.56 -2.15 -17.17
N ASP A 17 2.00 -2.67 -16.02
CA ASP A 17 1.14 -3.32 -15.01
C ASP A 17 0.69 -2.35 -13.90
N GLY A 18 1.19 -1.11 -13.93
CA GLY A 18 0.92 -0.07 -12.94
C GLY A 18 1.92 -0.06 -11.77
N HIS A 19 3.00 -0.83 -11.82
CA HIS A 19 3.99 -0.87 -10.73
C HIS A 19 4.77 0.44 -10.68
N SER A 20 4.63 1.14 -9.55
CA SER A 20 5.44 2.30 -9.22
C SER A 20 6.76 1.90 -8.56
N VAL A 21 7.71 2.83 -8.53
CA VAL A 21 9.00 2.59 -7.85
C VAL A 21 8.80 2.32 -6.35
N LEU A 22 7.77 2.93 -5.75
CA LEU A 22 7.37 2.70 -4.37
C LEU A 22 6.80 1.28 -4.20
N PHE A 23 5.94 0.84 -5.12
CA PHE A 23 5.33 -0.48 -5.06
C PHE A 23 6.38 -1.59 -5.04
N VAL A 24 7.37 -1.52 -5.94
CA VAL A 24 8.46 -2.49 -5.99
C VAL A 24 9.27 -2.47 -4.68
N ALA A 25 9.54 -1.30 -4.11
CA ALA A 25 10.25 -1.19 -2.83
C ALA A 25 9.47 -1.80 -1.66
N VAL A 26 8.14 -1.65 -1.64
CA VAL A 26 7.24 -2.21 -0.63
C VAL A 26 7.14 -3.72 -0.78
N GLN A 27 6.99 -4.23 -2.00
CA GLN A 27 6.94 -5.67 -2.30
C GLN A 27 8.21 -6.40 -1.86
N GLU A 28 9.38 -5.78 -2.06
CA GLU A 28 10.67 -6.34 -1.62
C GLU A 28 10.93 -6.13 -0.11
N GLY A 29 10.07 -5.40 0.60
CA GLY A 29 10.23 -5.12 2.03
C GLY A 29 11.40 -4.18 2.34
N TYR A 30 11.86 -3.40 1.37
CA TYR A 30 13.05 -2.55 1.50
C TYR A 30 12.72 -1.20 2.14
N MET A 31 12.56 -1.22 3.47
CA MET A 31 12.22 -0.04 4.27
C MET A 31 13.08 1.20 3.99
N PRO A 32 14.43 1.13 3.92
CA PRO A 32 15.24 2.33 3.63
C PRO A 32 14.95 2.93 2.25
N CYS A 33 14.49 2.12 1.29
CA CYS A 33 14.10 2.60 -0.03
C CYS A 33 12.72 3.26 0.03
N VAL A 34 11.77 2.66 0.74
CA VAL A 34 10.44 3.23 0.96
C VAL A 34 10.54 4.61 1.59
N GLU A 35 11.34 4.77 2.64
CA GLU A 35 11.58 6.08 3.28
C GLU A 35 12.15 7.10 2.30
N LEU A 36 13.22 6.75 1.59
CA LEU A 36 13.85 7.66 0.62
C LEU A 36 12.88 8.08 -0.50
N ILE A 37 12.01 7.18 -0.97
CA ILE A 37 11.06 7.46 -2.03
C ILE A 37 9.93 8.38 -1.51
N LEU A 38 9.37 8.08 -0.34
CA LEU A 38 8.31 8.89 0.27
C LEU A 38 8.82 10.30 0.65
N ASP A 39 10.03 10.38 1.19
CA ASP A 39 10.68 11.66 1.51
C ASP A 39 10.98 12.47 0.24
N ALA A 40 11.42 11.82 -0.84
CA ALA A 40 11.65 12.47 -2.14
C ALA A 40 10.34 12.95 -2.79
N ALA A 41 9.23 12.23 -2.56
CA ALA A 41 7.91 12.62 -3.07
C ALA A 41 7.31 13.83 -2.33
N GLY A 42 7.77 14.12 -1.11
CA GLY A 42 7.36 15.30 -0.34
C GLY A 42 5.85 15.41 -0.19
N GLU A 43 5.26 16.54 -0.58
CA GLU A 43 3.80 16.77 -0.50
C GLU A 43 2.97 15.82 -1.36
N ARG A 44 3.58 15.20 -2.37
CA ARG A 44 2.92 14.23 -3.27
C ARG A 44 3.12 12.78 -2.82
N ALA A 45 3.68 12.54 -1.62
CA ALA A 45 3.87 11.19 -1.10
C ALA A 45 2.56 10.40 -0.98
N ALA A 46 1.46 11.08 -0.61
CA ALA A 46 0.13 10.47 -0.56
C ALA A 46 -0.34 10.00 -1.95
N GLU A 47 -0.10 10.79 -3.00
CA GLU A 47 -0.43 10.41 -4.38
C GLU A 47 0.31 9.13 -4.78
N LEU A 48 1.61 9.05 -4.45
CA LEU A 48 2.44 7.89 -4.77
C LEU A 48 2.03 6.64 -3.95
N ALA A 49 1.76 6.80 -2.67
CA ALA A 49 1.35 5.72 -1.77
C ALA A 49 -0.03 5.13 -2.11
N ASN A 50 -0.89 5.95 -2.73
CA ASN A 50 -2.25 5.58 -3.15
C ASN A 50 -2.34 5.12 -4.61
N GLN A 51 -1.21 5.03 -5.32
CA GLN A 51 -1.21 4.43 -6.66
C GLN A 51 -1.65 2.97 -6.59
N ARG A 52 -2.43 2.57 -7.59
CA ARG A 52 -3.02 1.25 -7.70
C ARG A 52 -2.52 0.57 -8.95
N LEU A 53 -2.25 -0.73 -8.82
CA LEU A 53 -2.02 -1.60 -9.97
C LEU A 53 -3.30 -1.79 -10.78
N ASN A 54 -3.16 -2.37 -11.97
CA ASN A 54 -4.29 -2.69 -12.85
C ASN A 54 -5.32 -3.65 -12.22
N ASP A 55 -4.90 -4.49 -11.28
CA ASP A 55 -5.78 -5.38 -10.51
C ASP A 55 -6.43 -4.70 -9.29
N GLY A 56 -6.11 -3.43 -9.06
CA GLY A 56 -6.59 -2.62 -7.95
C GLY A 56 -5.78 -2.78 -6.66
N CYS A 57 -4.68 -3.53 -6.66
CA CYS A 57 -3.78 -3.70 -5.52
C CYS A 57 -3.02 -2.39 -5.20
N SER A 58 -2.74 -2.16 -3.92
CA SER A 58 -2.06 -0.96 -3.41
C SER A 58 -0.87 -1.33 -2.52
N CYS A 59 0.03 -0.37 -2.30
CA CYS A 59 1.19 -0.57 -1.42
C CYS A 59 0.79 -1.00 0.00
N VAL A 60 -0.31 -0.43 0.53
CA VAL A 60 -0.81 -0.77 1.87
C VAL A 60 -1.28 -2.23 1.94
N MET A 61 -1.93 -2.73 0.89
CA MET A 61 -2.36 -4.14 0.82
C MET A 61 -1.16 -5.08 0.82
N VAL A 62 -0.15 -4.82 -0.01
CA VAL A 62 1.07 -5.64 -0.05
C VAL A 62 1.78 -5.64 1.29
N ALA A 63 1.96 -4.45 1.90
CA ALA A 63 2.55 -4.35 3.24
C ALA A 63 1.74 -5.11 4.30
N ALA A 64 0.41 -5.15 4.19
CA ALA A 64 -0.45 -5.93 5.07
C ALA A 64 -0.36 -7.43 4.81
N THR A 65 -0.29 -7.86 3.55
CA THR A 65 -0.11 -9.28 3.13
C THR A 65 1.21 -9.85 3.61
N GLU A 66 2.28 -9.07 3.55
CA GLU A 66 3.63 -9.49 3.95
C GLU A 66 3.91 -9.24 5.44
N GLY A 67 3.03 -8.54 6.16
CA GLY A 67 3.19 -8.23 7.58
C GLY A 67 4.26 -7.16 7.86
N TYR A 68 4.58 -6.32 6.88
CA TYR A 68 5.57 -5.24 6.97
C TYR A 68 5.04 -4.02 7.74
N TRP A 69 4.79 -4.20 9.04
CA TRP A 69 4.23 -3.17 9.92
C TRP A 69 5.03 -1.85 9.93
N GLN A 70 6.36 -1.89 9.75
CA GLN A 70 7.20 -0.67 9.68
C GLN A 70 6.94 0.14 8.42
N ILE A 71 6.87 -0.54 7.26
CA ILE A 71 6.52 0.07 5.98
C ILE A 71 5.11 0.61 6.04
N LEU A 72 4.19 -0.15 6.63
CA LEU A 72 2.80 0.22 6.77
C LEU A 72 2.63 1.48 7.64
N SER A 73 3.35 1.58 8.76
CA SER A 73 3.41 2.81 9.57
C SER A 73 3.87 4.00 8.73
N LYS A 74 4.93 3.83 7.93
CA LYS A 74 5.47 4.91 7.09
C LYS A 74 4.51 5.32 5.99
N LEU A 75 3.82 4.38 5.36
CA LEU A 75 2.79 4.67 4.38
C LEU A 75 1.65 5.49 5.00
N MET A 76 1.18 5.14 6.20
CA MET A 76 0.13 5.90 6.91
C MET A 76 0.58 7.32 7.27
N GLU A 77 1.82 7.50 7.75
CA GLU A 77 2.40 8.82 8.04
C GLU A 77 2.40 9.75 6.83
N HIS A 78 2.51 9.20 5.62
CA HIS A 78 2.53 9.94 4.36
C HIS A 78 1.17 9.97 3.65
N GLY A 79 0.07 9.65 4.35
CA GLY A 79 -1.30 9.81 3.84
C GLY A 79 -1.77 8.68 2.92
N ALA A 80 -1.26 7.46 3.09
CA ALA A 80 -1.79 6.30 2.40
C ALA A 80 -3.22 5.97 2.89
N ASP A 81 -4.10 5.64 1.95
CA ASP A 81 -5.46 5.22 2.17
C ASP A 81 -5.51 3.70 2.33
N CYS A 82 -5.91 3.26 3.52
CA CYS A 82 -6.04 1.84 3.85
C CYS A 82 -7.45 1.27 3.61
N ASN A 83 -8.40 2.12 3.23
CA ASN A 83 -9.78 1.74 2.94
C ASN A 83 -9.96 1.27 1.50
N LEU A 84 -8.88 1.29 0.71
CA LEU A 84 -8.88 0.73 -0.63
C LEU A 84 -9.21 -0.77 -0.57
N THR A 85 -10.03 -1.21 -1.51
CA THR A 85 -10.44 -2.61 -1.66
C THR A 85 -9.90 -3.19 -2.95
N LEU A 86 -9.40 -4.43 -2.90
CA LEU A 86 -9.12 -5.20 -4.12
C LEU A 86 -10.42 -5.41 -4.89
N GLN A 87 -10.35 -5.28 -6.20
CA GLN A 87 -11.48 -5.73 -7.01
C GLN A 87 -11.56 -7.26 -6.91
N PRO A 88 -12.77 -7.84 -6.83
CA PRO A 88 -12.90 -9.29 -6.81
C PRO A 88 -12.30 -9.87 -8.08
N ILE A 89 -11.36 -10.79 -7.92
CA ILE A 89 -10.89 -11.64 -9.01
C ILE A 89 -12.10 -12.43 -9.51
N TRP A 90 -12.57 -12.09 -10.72
CA TRP A 90 -13.56 -12.80 -11.55
C TRP A 90 -14.57 -13.68 -10.77
N GLY A 91 -15.67 -13.08 -10.33
CA GLY A 91 -16.86 -13.84 -9.91
C GLY A 91 -16.87 -14.30 -8.45
N SER A 92 -15.92 -13.89 -7.61
CA SER A 92 -16.10 -13.95 -6.16
C SER A 92 -17.08 -12.85 -5.72
N SER A 93 -18.30 -13.23 -5.36
CA SER A 93 -19.33 -12.34 -4.78
C SER A 93 -19.00 -11.85 -3.36
N GLY A 94 -17.77 -12.00 -2.89
CA GLY A 94 -17.31 -11.54 -1.58
C GLY A 94 -16.82 -10.10 -1.66
N GLY A 95 -17.17 -9.29 -0.67
CA GLY A 95 -16.77 -7.89 -0.54
C GLY A 95 -15.28 -7.67 -0.83
N GLY A 96 -14.95 -6.50 -1.39
CA GLY A 96 -13.59 -6.19 -1.79
C GLY A 96 -12.63 -6.30 -0.60
N LEU A 97 -11.57 -7.08 -0.77
CA LEU A 97 -10.64 -7.37 0.32
C LEU A 97 -9.78 -6.12 0.60
N HIS A 98 -9.86 -5.59 1.82
CA HIS A 98 -9.09 -4.43 2.26
C HIS A 98 -7.90 -4.84 3.15
N ALA A 99 -6.93 -3.93 3.33
CA ALA A 99 -5.66 -4.23 4.00
C ALA A 99 -5.82 -4.79 5.43
N LEU A 100 -6.81 -4.31 6.19
CA LEU A 100 -7.08 -4.81 7.54
C LEU A 100 -7.57 -6.26 7.54
N ALA A 101 -8.47 -6.63 6.62
CA ALA A 101 -8.96 -8.00 6.50
C ALA A 101 -7.81 -8.96 6.16
N ILE A 102 -6.90 -8.55 5.28
CA ILE A 102 -5.67 -9.29 4.95
C ILE A 102 -4.80 -9.47 6.20
N ALA A 103 -4.47 -8.38 6.90
CA ALA A 103 -3.63 -8.43 8.10
C ALA A 103 -4.24 -9.33 9.19
N ALA A 104 -5.57 -9.30 9.35
CA ALA A 104 -6.29 -10.16 10.28
C ALA A 104 -6.24 -11.64 9.88
N GLN A 105 -6.44 -11.97 8.59
CA GLN A 105 -6.37 -13.34 8.08
C GLN A 105 -5.00 -13.98 8.30
N HIS A 106 -3.92 -13.20 8.19
CA HIS A 106 -2.55 -13.66 8.42
C HIS A 106 -2.09 -13.55 9.89
N ASN A 107 -2.96 -13.15 10.82
CA ASN A 107 -2.64 -12.93 12.24
C ASN A 107 -1.54 -11.87 12.51
N TYR A 108 -1.39 -10.88 11.63
CA TYR A 108 -0.45 -9.77 11.78
C TYR A 108 -1.04 -8.66 12.65
N TRP A 109 -1.13 -8.94 13.95
CA TRP A 109 -1.73 -8.04 14.93
C TRP A 109 -1.11 -6.63 14.97
N LYS A 110 0.20 -6.48 14.68
CA LYS A 110 0.83 -5.16 14.58
C LYS A 110 0.30 -4.34 13.40
N CYS A 111 0.11 -4.97 12.25
CA CYS A 111 -0.48 -4.31 11.10
C CYS A 111 -1.93 -3.93 11.38
N VAL A 112 -2.67 -4.82 12.06
CA VAL A 112 -4.05 -4.54 12.51
C VAL A 112 -4.10 -3.30 13.42
N ASP A 113 -3.21 -3.22 14.41
CA ASP A 113 -3.16 -2.10 15.36
C ASP A 113 -2.84 -0.76 14.67
N ILE A 114 -1.93 -0.77 13.69
CA ILE A 114 -1.58 0.41 12.89
C ILE A 114 -2.73 0.84 11.98
N LEU A 115 -3.44 -0.12 11.38
CA LEU A 115 -4.52 0.14 10.42
C LEU A 115 -5.82 0.58 11.10
N LEU A 116 -6.15 0.00 12.25
CA LEU A 116 -7.40 0.22 12.97
C LEU A 116 -7.82 1.69 13.13
N PRO A 117 -6.92 2.66 13.47
CA PRO A 117 -7.31 4.06 13.59
C PRO A 117 -7.63 4.75 12.26
N TYR A 118 -7.18 4.20 11.12
CA TYR A 118 -7.38 4.79 9.79
C TYR A 118 -8.49 4.12 8.99
N VAL A 119 -9.00 2.97 9.45
CA VAL A 119 -10.06 2.23 8.77
C VAL A 119 -11.43 2.82 9.09
N ASP A 120 -12.18 3.12 8.04
CA ASP A 120 -13.56 3.58 8.15
C ASP A 120 -14.46 2.44 8.63
N ARG A 121 -15.28 2.73 9.63
CA ARG A 121 -16.20 1.76 10.23
C ARG A 121 -17.25 1.24 9.23
N ALA A 122 -17.49 1.96 8.14
CA ALA A 122 -18.34 1.54 7.03
C ALA A 122 -17.69 0.42 6.20
N VAL A 123 -16.37 0.47 5.99
CA VAL A 123 -15.63 -0.54 5.22
C VAL A 123 -15.59 -1.88 5.96
N LEU A 124 -15.58 -1.85 7.29
CA LEU A 124 -15.70 -3.05 8.13
C LEU A 124 -17.06 -3.75 8.01
N ALA A 125 -18.11 -3.03 7.61
CA ALA A 125 -19.46 -3.59 7.52
C ALA A 125 -19.69 -4.37 6.21
N ASP A 126 -18.85 -4.15 5.20
CA ASP A 126 -18.95 -4.81 3.88
C ASP A 126 -18.22 -6.18 3.84
N THR A 127 -17.61 -6.61 4.94
CA THR A 127 -16.92 -7.92 5.07
C THR A 127 -17.77 -9.05 5.68
N ASP A 128 -19.09 -8.88 5.83
CA ASP A 128 -20.02 -9.91 6.31
C ASP A 128 -20.36 -11.01 5.27
#